data_AF-A0A661EDP1-F1
#
_entry.id   AF-A0A661EDP1-F1
#
_cell.length_a   1.000
_cell.length_b   1.000
_cell.length_c   1.000
_cell.angle_alpha   90.00
_cell.angle_beta   90.00
_cell.angle_gamma   90.00
#
_symmetry.space_group_name_H-M   'P 1'
#
loop_
_entity.id
_entity.type
_entity.pdbx_description
1 polymer ?
#
loop_
_entity_poly.entity_id
_entity_poly.type
_entity_poly.pdbx_seq_one_letter_code
_entity_poly.pdbx_strand_id
1 'polypeptide(L)'
;MSSIKKLSGFYILSLLGILLGVFFADNYFVSVVGVIVGFHIILAVSLNLLMGYSGQISLGHAAFFGLGAYISAIVPDKFNINPWIGILTAMIIVGLLAYIISKPILKLKGHYLAMATLGFGVIVYIFLVQTVSLTGGPDGMGDIATLYIGSYAIDSDVKWYFVVLFFALLVVWLSLNLINSRAGRAMRAVAGSEYAAEMMGVDTSQTKTKVFVISAVFCAGAGGLFAFQQGFLSPDSFSFFFSIELVTMVVLGGMASTYGAIFGAIILTLLPEFLVVFEDYEMLIFGGILIFMMIFMPKGLFVTLADKINSK
;
A
#
# COMPACT_ATOMS: atom_id res chain seq x y z
N MET A 1 6.07 -11.89 -28.80
CA MET A 1 7.39 -11.57 -28.19
C MET A 1 7.46 -10.23 -27.42
N SER A 2 6.47 -9.33 -27.49
CA SER A 2 6.53 -8.01 -26.82
C SER A 2 5.95 -7.96 -25.39
N SER A 3 5.11 -8.92 -24.99
CA SER A 3 4.52 -8.96 -23.63
C SER A 3 5.49 -9.52 -22.59
N ILE A 4 6.23 -10.58 -22.94
CA ILE A 4 7.19 -11.27 -22.04
C ILE A 4 8.34 -10.35 -21.62
N LYS A 5 8.87 -9.52 -22.52
CA LYS A 5 9.93 -8.54 -22.17
C LYS A 5 9.44 -7.46 -21.20
N LYS A 6 8.17 -7.04 -21.31
CA LYS A 6 7.58 -6.00 -20.44
C LYS A 6 7.34 -6.46 -19.00
N LEU A 7 7.11 -7.76 -18.79
CA LEU A 7 6.91 -8.38 -17.48
C LEU A 7 8.15 -9.12 -16.95
N SER A 8 9.29 -9.02 -17.62
CA SER A 8 10.54 -9.68 -17.21
C SER A 8 10.92 -9.37 -15.76
N GLY A 9 10.84 -8.10 -15.34
CA GLY A 9 11.09 -7.70 -13.96
C GLY A 9 10.12 -8.32 -12.94
N PHE A 10 8.85 -8.49 -13.32
CA PHE A 10 7.84 -9.15 -12.48
C PHE A 10 8.13 -10.64 -12.28
N TYR A 11 8.56 -11.34 -13.34
CA TYR A 11 8.93 -12.74 -13.23
C TYR A 11 10.17 -12.94 -12.35
N ILE A 12 11.16 -12.06 -12.45
CA ILE A 12 12.36 -12.10 -11.59
C ILE A 12 11.97 -11.85 -10.13
N LEU A 13 11.15 -10.82 -9.86
CA LEU A 13 10.67 -10.50 -8.51
C LEU A 13 9.88 -11.68 -7.91
N SER A 14 8.96 -12.25 -8.69
CA SER A 14 8.16 -13.41 -8.27
C SER A 14 9.06 -14.61 -7.93
N LEU A 15 10.02 -14.93 -8.81
CA LEU A 15 10.94 -16.04 -8.60
C LEU A 15 11.78 -15.82 -7.34
N LEU A 16 12.32 -14.61 -7.15
CA LEU A 16 13.17 -14.29 -6.01
C LEU A 16 12.39 -14.35 -4.69
N GLY A 17 11.17 -13.83 -4.64
CA GLY A 17 10.31 -13.94 -3.45
C GLY A 17 9.97 -15.40 -3.11
N ILE A 18 9.63 -16.21 -4.12
CA ILE A 18 9.33 -17.64 -3.89
C ILE A 18 10.58 -18.39 -3.40
N LEU A 19 11.74 -18.16 -4.03
CA LEU A 19 12.99 -18.81 -3.62
C LEU A 19 13.38 -18.44 -2.18
N LEU A 20 13.24 -17.17 -1.79
CA LEU A 20 13.50 -16.75 -0.42
C LEU A 20 12.59 -17.48 0.56
N GLY A 21 11.29 -17.50 0.31
CA GLY A 21 10.33 -18.20 1.19
C GLY A 21 10.55 -19.70 1.29
N VAL A 22 10.97 -20.37 0.20
CA VAL A 22 11.17 -21.83 0.19
C VAL A 22 12.48 -22.24 0.84
N PHE A 23 13.58 -21.53 0.58
CA PHE A 23 14.90 -21.91 1.09
C PHE A 23 15.22 -21.35 2.48
N PHE A 24 14.55 -20.28 2.90
CA PHE A 24 14.83 -19.59 4.16
C PHE A 24 13.57 -19.40 5.01
N ALA A 25 12.61 -20.32 4.91
CA ALA A 25 11.35 -20.29 5.66
C ALA A 25 11.54 -20.14 7.19
N ASP A 26 12.58 -20.78 7.75
CA ASP A 26 12.85 -20.76 9.20
C ASP A 26 13.54 -19.47 9.67
N ASN A 27 13.93 -18.59 8.75
CA ASN A 27 14.62 -17.35 9.09
C ASN A 27 13.61 -16.25 9.43
N TYR A 28 13.73 -15.66 10.62
CA TYR A 28 12.89 -14.54 11.10
C TYR A 28 12.78 -13.38 10.10
N PHE A 29 13.87 -12.99 9.45
CA PHE A 29 13.86 -11.89 8.46
C PHE A 29 13.04 -12.24 7.22
N VAL A 30 12.88 -13.52 6.91
CA VAL A 30 12.11 -13.97 5.74
C VAL A 30 10.65 -14.19 6.11
N SER A 31 10.38 -14.93 7.19
CA SER A 31 9.01 -15.29 7.57
C SER A 31 8.25 -14.13 8.20
N VAL A 32 8.86 -13.37 9.11
CA VAL A 32 8.19 -12.27 9.82
C VAL A 32 8.37 -10.95 9.08
N VAL A 33 9.61 -10.52 8.90
CA VAL A 33 9.88 -9.23 8.24
C VAL A 33 9.45 -9.26 6.77
N GLY A 34 9.53 -10.41 6.11
CA GLY A 34 9.01 -10.58 4.75
C GLY A 34 7.50 -10.41 4.62
N VAL A 35 6.72 -10.78 5.64
CA VAL A 35 5.26 -10.50 5.69
C VAL A 35 5.02 -8.99 5.75
N ILE A 36 5.74 -8.29 6.64
CA ILE A 36 5.65 -6.83 6.81
C ILE A 36 6.03 -6.13 5.49
N VAL A 37 7.13 -6.54 4.86
CA VAL A 37 7.55 -6.04 3.54
C VAL A 37 6.46 -6.28 2.49
N GLY A 38 5.82 -7.45 2.50
CA GLY A 38 4.73 -7.77 1.57
C GLY A 38 3.54 -6.82 1.68
N PHE A 39 3.12 -6.47 2.90
CA PHE A 39 2.07 -5.47 3.13
C PHE A 39 2.50 -4.08 2.64
N HIS A 40 3.71 -3.65 2.99
CA HIS A 40 4.24 -2.36 2.53
C HIS A 40 4.37 -2.29 1.01
N ILE A 41 4.70 -3.39 0.33
CA ILE A 41 4.69 -3.46 -1.14
C ILE A 41 3.28 -3.19 -1.69
N ILE A 42 2.25 -3.84 -1.14
CA ILE A 42 0.87 -3.62 -1.60
C ILE A 42 0.47 -2.14 -1.45
N LEU A 43 0.76 -1.57 -0.28
CA LEU A 43 0.42 -0.19 0.07
C LEU A 43 1.23 0.85 -0.72
N ALA A 44 2.53 0.63 -0.90
CA ALA A 44 3.39 1.51 -1.68
C ALA A 44 3.02 1.47 -3.16
N VAL A 45 2.70 0.29 -3.70
CA VAL A 45 2.28 0.15 -5.11
C VAL A 45 0.92 0.79 -5.35
N SER A 46 -0.05 0.63 -4.44
CA SER A 46 -1.35 1.30 -4.56
C SER A 46 -1.19 2.82 -4.49
N LEU A 47 -0.42 3.33 -3.53
CA LEU A 47 -0.12 4.75 -3.41
C LEU A 47 0.64 5.30 -4.63
N ASN A 48 1.59 4.55 -5.19
CA ASN A 48 2.31 4.97 -6.38
C ASN A 48 1.40 5.04 -7.63
N LEU A 49 0.35 4.22 -7.71
CA LEU A 49 -0.65 4.34 -8.76
C LEU A 49 -1.35 5.71 -8.70
N LEU A 50 -1.66 6.17 -7.49
CA LEU A 50 -2.35 7.44 -7.25
C LEU A 50 -1.40 8.64 -7.40
N MET A 51 -0.31 8.63 -6.64
CA MET A 51 0.63 9.75 -6.54
C MET A 51 1.59 9.81 -7.72
N GLY A 52 2.18 8.67 -8.09
CA GLY A 52 3.16 8.59 -9.16
C GLY A 52 2.54 8.71 -10.55
N TYR A 53 1.52 7.89 -10.85
CA TYR A 53 0.98 7.81 -12.21
C TYR A 53 -0.19 8.76 -12.50
N SER A 54 -0.94 9.20 -11.48
CA SER A 54 -2.06 10.14 -11.64
C SER A 54 -1.76 11.55 -11.10
N GLY A 55 -0.62 11.78 -10.45
CA GLY A 55 -0.24 13.10 -9.91
C GLY A 55 -1.09 13.56 -8.71
N GLN A 56 -1.77 12.64 -8.03
CA GLN A 56 -2.62 12.95 -6.88
C GLN A 56 -1.88 12.63 -5.58
N ILE A 57 -1.48 13.67 -4.84
CA ILE A 57 -0.89 13.48 -3.51
C ILE A 57 -1.98 13.02 -2.55
N SER A 58 -1.73 11.95 -1.80
CA SER A 58 -2.65 11.42 -0.80
C SER A 58 -1.93 11.02 0.47
N LEU A 59 -2.35 11.63 1.58
CA LEU A 59 -1.94 11.34 2.95
C LEU A 59 -3.01 10.54 3.72
N GLY A 60 -4.00 10.00 3.01
CA GLY A 60 -5.13 9.26 3.59
C GLY A 60 -5.06 7.74 3.41
N HIS A 61 -3.93 7.18 2.95
CA HIS A 61 -3.85 5.74 2.63
C HIS A 61 -3.99 4.84 3.86
N ALA A 62 -3.45 5.25 5.01
CA ALA A 62 -3.62 4.54 6.27
C ALA A 62 -5.10 4.38 6.66
N ALA A 63 -5.96 5.34 6.33
CA ALA A 63 -7.38 5.25 6.61
C ALA A 63 -8.11 4.21 5.77
N PHE A 64 -7.76 4.05 4.49
CA PHE A 64 -8.34 2.97 3.67
C PHE A 64 -7.85 1.60 4.13
N PHE A 65 -6.58 1.51 4.55
CA PHE A 65 -6.01 0.31 5.16
C PHE A 65 -6.72 -0.05 6.48
N GLY A 66 -6.91 0.92 7.38
CA GLY A 66 -7.62 0.73 8.65
C GLY A 66 -9.10 0.38 8.48
N LEU A 67 -9.84 1.09 7.63
CA LEU A 67 -11.22 0.74 7.32
C LEU A 67 -11.32 -0.68 6.76
N GLY A 68 -10.38 -1.07 5.89
CA GLY A 68 -10.29 -2.43 5.37
C GLY A 68 -10.14 -3.47 6.49
N ALA A 69 -9.19 -3.24 7.40
CA ALA A 69 -8.89 -4.11 8.52
C ALA A 69 -10.07 -4.28 9.50
N TYR A 70 -10.67 -3.17 9.92
CA TYR A 70 -11.78 -3.22 10.87
C TYR A 70 -13.02 -3.83 10.23
N ILE A 71 -13.40 -3.43 9.01
CA ILE A 71 -14.61 -3.98 8.36
C ILE A 71 -14.45 -5.49 8.13
N SER A 72 -13.26 -5.95 7.72
CA SER A 72 -13.04 -7.38 7.51
C SER A 72 -13.00 -8.18 8.81
N ALA A 73 -12.66 -7.59 9.94
CA ALA A 73 -12.71 -8.26 11.25
C ALA A 73 -14.15 -8.28 11.81
N ILE A 74 -14.84 -7.14 11.77
CA ILE A 74 -16.17 -6.96 12.38
C ILE A 74 -17.26 -7.77 11.65
N VAL A 75 -17.25 -7.79 10.32
CA VAL A 75 -18.35 -8.40 9.55
C VAL A 75 -18.41 -9.93 9.77
N PRO A 76 -17.32 -10.69 9.64
CA PRO A 76 -17.29 -12.11 9.98
C PRO A 76 -17.68 -12.41 11.42
N ASP A 77 -17.18 -11.60 12.38
CA ASP A 77 -17.49 -11.76 13.81
C ASP A 77 -19.00 -11.63 14.09
N LYS A 78 -19.64 -10.58 13.56
CA LYS A 78 -21.08 -10.33 13.81
C LYS A 78 -22.01 -11.25 13.04
N PHE A 79 -21.67 -11.58 11.80
CA PHE A 79 -22.56 -12.33 10.91
C PHE A 79 -22.21 -13.82 10.80
N ASN A 80 -21.18 -14.30 11.52
CA ASN A 80 -20.67 -15.67 11.45
C ASN A 80 -20.41 -16.14 10.01
N ILE A 81 -19.93 -15.24 9.16
CA ILE A 81 -19.60 -15.54 7.76
C ILE A 81 -18.11 -15.86 7.60
N ASN A 82 -17.75 -16.48 6.48
CA ASN A 82 -16.36 -16.82 6.19
C ASN A 82 -15.48 -15.54 6.14
N PRO A 83 -14.33 -15.51 6.85
CA PRO A 83 -13.37 -14.40 6.83
C PRO A 83 -13.01 -13.85 5.44
N TRP A 84 -12.89 -14.70 4.42
CA TRP A 84 -12.62 -14.26 3.04
C TRP A 84 -13.73 -13.38 2.47
N ILE A 85 -14.98 -13.68 2.81
CA ILE A 85 -16.14 -12.85 2.43
C ILE A 85 -16.08 -11.52 3.19
N GLY A 86 -15.58 -11.51 4.42
CA GLY A 86 -15.28 -10.30 5.19
C GLY A 86 -14.32 -9.37 4.45
N ILE A 87 -13.20 -9.89 3.96
CA ILE A 87 -12.22 -9.10 3.17
C ILE A 87 -12.86 -8.54 1.89
N LEU A 88 -13.60 -9.36 1.14
CA LEU A 88 -14.27 -8.90 -0.09
C LEU A 88 -15.32 -7.83 0.21
N THR A 89 -16.07 -7.99 1.29
CA THR A 89 -17.07 -7.00 1.74
C THR A 89 -16.39 -5.70 2.13
N ALA A 90 -15.26 -5.76 2.84
CA ALA A 90 -14.45 -4.59 3.17
C ALA A 90 -13.95 -3.87 1.91
N MET A 91 -13.42 -4.60 0.92
CA MET A 91 -13.00 -4.03 -0.36
C MET A 91 -14.15 -3.32 -1.09
N ILE A 92 -15.35 -3.90 -1.09
CA ILE A 92 -16.53 -3.30 -1.73
C ILE A 92 -16.97 -2.03 -0.98
N ILE A 93 -17.12 -2.10 0.35
CA ILE A 93 -17.58 -0.96 1.16
C ILE A 93 -16.57 0.19 1.09
N VAL A 94 -15.27 -0.10 1.24
CA VAL A 94 -14.22 0.93 1.15
C VAL A 94 -14.14 1.49 -0.26
N GLY A 95 -14.30 0.66 -1.30
CA GLY A 95 -14.35 1.13 -2.68
C GLY A 95 -15.53 2.08 -2.95
N LEU A 96 -16.70 1.78 -2.40
CA LEU A 96 -17.88 2.66 -2.48
C LEU A 96 -17.66 3.96 -1.71
N LEU A 97 -17.11 3.90 -0.49
CA LEU A 97 -16.76 5.08 0.30
C LEU A 97 -15.74 5.96 -0.44
N ALA A 98 -14.69 5.35 -1.00
CA ALA A 98 -13.69 6.05 -1.79
C ALA A 98 -14.31 6.70 -3.05
N TYR A 99 -15.27 6.05 -3.70
CA TYR A 99 -15.98 6.63 -4.85
C TYR A 99 -16.83 7.85 -4.46
N ILE A 100 -17.50 7.80 -3.30
CA ILE A 100 -18.31 8.92 -2.80
C ILE A 100 -17.41 10.09 -2.39
N ILE A 101 -16.35 9.80 -1.63
CA ILE A 101 -15.46 10.81 -1.03
C ILE A 101 -14.52 11.43 -2.06
N SER A 102 -14.10 10.68 -3.08
CA SER A 102 -13.24 11.22 -4.14
C SER A 102 -13.91 12.35 -4.92
N LYS A 103 -15.24 12.35 -5.10
CA LYS A 103 -15.95 13.42 -5.84
C LYS A 103 -15.73 14.83 -5.27
N PRO A 104 -15.92 15.10 -3.96
CA PRO A 104 -15.59 16.41 -3.40
C PRO A 104 -14.08 16.63 -3.26
N ILE A 105 -13.31 15.61 -2.87
CA ILE A 105 -11.86 15.76 -2.62
C ILE A 105 -11.10 16.11 -3.91
N LEU A 106 -11.42 15.47 -5.03
CA LEU A 106 -10.71 15.65 -6.32
C LEU A 106 -11.02 16.98 -7.02
N LYS A 107 -11.93 17.80 -6.47
CA LYS A 107 -12.09 19.20 -6.89
C LYS A 107 -10.94 20.08 -6.43
N LEU A 108 -10.21 19.66 -5.39
CA LEU A 108 -9.05 20.34 -4.87
C LEU A 108 -7.79 19.97 -5.67
N LYS A 109 -6.81 20.87 -5.70
CA LYS A 109 -5.56 20.69 -6.45
C LYS A 109 -4.34 20.90 -5.57
N GLY A 110 -3.25 20.21 -5.91
CA GLY A 110 -1.95 20.37 -5.26
C GLY A 110 -2.01 20.13 -3.75
N HIS A 111 -1.53 21.10 -2.96
CA HIS A 111 -1.41 20.94 -1.51
C HIS A 111 -2.78 20.91 -0.80
N TYR A 112 -3.81 21.52 -1.38
CA TYR A 112 -5.18 21.42 -0.83
C TYR A 112 -5.74 20.01 -0.94
N LEU A 113 -5.40 19.28 -2.01
CA LEU A 113 -5.76 17.86 -2.15
C LEU A 113 -5.07 17.03 -1.06
N ALA A 114 -3.77 17.27 -0.83
CA ALA A 114 -3.02 16.60 0.22
C ALA A 114 -3.64 16.86 1.61
N MET A 115 -3.95 18.12 1.94
CA MET A 115 -4.60 18.47 3.21
C MET A 115 -5.98 17.83 3.37
N ALA A 116 -6.78 17.76 2.30
CA ALA A 116 -8.10 17.10 2.37
C ALA A 116 -7.98 15.59 2.62
N THR A 117 -7.01 14.93 1.98
CA THR A 117 -6.77 13.49 2.23
C THR A 117 -6.21 13.22 3.63
N LEU A 118 -5.37 14.12 4.16
CA LEU A 118 -4.93 14.08 5.56
C LEU A 118 -6.12 14.22 6.50
N GLY A 119 -6.98 15.23 6.27
CA GLY A 119 -8.19 15.46 7.06
C GLY A 119 -9.12 14.24 7.06
N PHE A 120 -9.33 13.62 5.89
CA PHE A 120 -10.04 12.34 5.79
C PHE A 120 -9.38 11.25 6.64
N GLY A 121 -8.05 11.13 6.56
CA GLY A 121 -7.28 10.18 7.35
C GLY A 121 -7.51 10.35 8.86
N VAL A 122 -7.42 11.59 9.34
CA VAL A 122 -7.64 11.95 10.75
C VAL A 122 -9.09 11.71 11.17
N ILE A 123 -10.08 12.03 10.32
CA ILE A 123 -11.49 11.74 10.62
C ILE A 123 -11.71 10.24 10.79
N VAL A 124 -11.14 9.41 9.91
CA VAL A 124 -11.25 7.96 10.03
C VAL A 124 -10.55 7.46 11.29
N TYR A 125 -9.35 7.96 11.60
CA TYR A 125 -8.66 7.61 12.85
C TYR A 125 -9.51 7.94 14.09
N ILE A 126 -10.05 9.16 14.17
CA ILE A 126 -10.94 9.57 15.26
C ILE A 126 -12.19 8.68 15.32
N PHE A 127 -12.76 8.33 14.16
CA PHE A 127 -13.89 7.42 14.09
C PHE A 127 -13.56 6.03 14.65
N LEU A 128 -12.38 5.47 14.32
CA LEU A 128 -11.91 4.19 14.84
C LEU A 128 -11.68 4.23 16.36
N VAL A 129 -11.17 5.35 16.89
CA VAL A 129 -10.94 5.52 18.33
C VAL A 129 -12.26 5.74 19.09
N GLN A 130 -13.18 6.54 18.56
CA GLN A 130 -14.40 6.93 19.28
C GLN A 130 -15.54 5.91 19.19
N THR A 131 -15.53 5.03 18.18
CA THR A 131 -16.57 4.00 18.02
C THR A 131 -16.28 2.77 18.87
N VAL A 132 -16.11 2.97 20.18
CA VAL A 132 -15.69 1.94 21.15
C VAL A 132 -16.54 0.67 21.06
N SER A 133 -17.85 0.81 20.86
CA SER A 133 -18.78 -0.33 20.76
C SER A 133 -18.56 -1.23 19.54
N LEU A 134 -17.83 -0.76 18.53
CA LEU A 134 -17.61 -1.48 17.28
C LEU A 134 -16.15 -1.89 17.09
N THR A 135 -15.21 -1.03 17.47
CA THR A 135 -13.78 -1.18 17.21
C THR A 135 -12.97 -1.50 18.47
N GLY A 136 -13.58 -1.45 19.65
CA GLY A 136 -12.87 -1.48 20.93
C GLY A 136 -12.21 -0.15 21.31
N GLY A 137 -12.22 0.84 20.41
CA GLY A 137 -11.66 2.17 20.66
C GLY A 137 -10.14 2.14 20.86
N PRO A 138 -9.58 2.92 21.81
CA PRO A 138 -8.13 2.92 22.08
C PRO A 138 -7.58 1.55 22.50
N ASP A 139 -8.40 0.72 23.16
CA ASP A 139 -8.00 -0.60 23.64
C ASP A 139 -7.85 -1.62 22.51
N GLY A 140 -8.36 -1.30 21.32
CA GLY A 140 -8.30 -2.14 20.13
C GLY A 140 -9.30 -3.31 20.15
N MET A 141 -9.27 -4.10 19.07
CA MET A 141 -10.11 -5.27 18.86
C MET A 141 -9.24 -6.52 18.76
N GLY A 142 -9.41 -7.46 19.69
CA GLY A 142 -8.75 -8.77 19.69
C GLY A 142 -9.66 -9.90 19.17
N ASP A 143 -9.23 -11.14 19.41
CA ASP A 143 -9.96 -12.38 19.11
C ASP A 143 -10.41 -12.51 17.65
N ILE A 144 -9.62 -11.96 16.72
CA ILE A 144 -9.93 -12.05 15.29
C ILE A 144 -9.75 -13.49 14.82
N ALA A 145 -10.81 -14.05 14.22
CA ALA A 145 -10.85 -15.43 13.79
C ALA A 145 -9.70 -15.81 12.84
N THR A 146 -9.10 -16.98 13.02
CA THR A 146 -8.05 -17.48 12.11
C THR A 146 -8.58 -17.64 10.69
N LEU A 147 -7.74 -17.29 9.71
CA LEU A 147 -8.07 -17.43 8.30
C LEU A 147 -7.86 -18.89 7.83
N TYR A 148 -8.87 -19.47 7.20
CA TYR A 148 -8.82 -20.84 6.67
C TYR A 148 -8.90 -20.85 5.15
N ILE A 149 -8.07 -21.66 4.49
CA ILE A 149 -8.22 -22.01 3.06
C ILE A 149 -8.72 -23.45 2.99
N GLY A 150 -10.03 -23.61 2.79
CA GLY A 150 -10.67 -24.92 2.89
C GLY A 150 -10.54 -25.47 4.32
N SER A 151 -9.86 -26.60 4.49
CA SER A 151 -9.57 -27.20 5.80
C SER A 151 -8.24 -26.78 6.42
N TYR A 152 -7.43 -25.95 5.73
CA TYR A 152 -6.11 -25.56 6.19
C TYR A 152 -6.15 -24.21 6.90
N ALA A 153 -5.76 -24.19 8.18
CA ALA A 153 -5.55 -22.96 8.94
C ALA A 153 -4.25 -22.26 8.50
N ILE A 154 -4.31 -20.94 8.34
CA ILE A 154 -3.15 -20.07 8.17
C ILE A 154 -2.76 -19.55 9.56
N ASP A 155 -1.93 -20.33 10.24
CA ASP A 155 -1.57 -20.18 11.65
C ASP A 155 -0.05 -20.05 11.88
N SER A 156 0.74 -19.97 10.80
CA SER A 156 2.20 -19.90 10.85
C SER A 156 2.69 -18.74 10.00
N ASP A 157 3.74 -18.07 10.46
CA ASP A 157 4.38 -16.94 9.77
C ASP A 157 4.81 -17.31 8.34
N VAL A 158 5.29 -18.54 8.14
CA VAL A 158 5.67 -19.05 6.81
C VAL A 158 4.45 -19.14 5.89
N LYS A 159 3.30 -19.59 6.42
CA LYS A 159 2.05 -19.65 5.63
C LYS A 159 1.58 -18.23 5.29
N TRP A 160 1.63 -17.32 6.25
CA TRP A 160 1.31 -15.91 6.04
C TRP A 160 2.22 -15.24 5.03
N TYR A 161 3.52 -15.57 5.04
CA TYR A 161 4.48 -15.09 4.05
C TYR A 161 4.03 -15.42 2.63
N PHE A 162 3.66 -16.68 2.35
CA PHE A 162 3.22 -17.06 1.01
C PHE A 162 1.87 -16.43 0.62
N VAL A 163 0.94 -16.28 1.58
CA VAL A 163 -0.35 -15.63 1.33
C VAL A 163 -0.15 -14.16 0.98
N VAL A 164 0.60 -13.42 1.79
CA VAL A 164 0.87 -11.99 1.56
C VAL A 164 1.71 -11.80 0.30
N LEU A 165 2.72 -12.64 0.06
CA LEU A 165 3.50 -12.62 -1.18
C LEU A 165 2.60 -12.81 -2.41
N PHE A 166 1.66 -13.76 -2.37
CA PHE A 166 0.71 -13.98 -3.46
C PHE A 166 -0.11 -12.71 -3.74
N PHE A 167 -0.69 -12.09 -2.72
CA PHE A 167 -1.48 -10.87 -2.89
C PHE A 167 -0.63 -9.66 -3.30
N ALA A 168 0.60 -9.54 -2.80
CA ALA A 168 1.56 -8.52 -3.21
C ALA A 168 1.90 -8.65 -4.70
N LEU A 169 2.24 -9.85 -5.16
CA LEU A 169 2.50 -10.12 -6.57
C LEU A 169 1.25 -9.89 -7.43
N LEU A 170 0.06 -10.27 -6.94
CA LEU A 170 -1.20 -10.01 -7.64
C LEU A 170 -1.43 -8.50 -7.82
N VAL A 171 -1.25 -7.69 -6.77
CA VAL A 171 -1.41 -6.23 -6.85
C VAL A 171 -0.36 -5.60 -7.77
N VAL A 172 0.89 -6.04 -7.70
CA VAL A 172 1.95 -5.60 -8.61
C VAL A 172 1.59 -5.93 -10.06
N TRP A 173 1.15 -7.16 -10.33
CA TRP A 173 0.74 -7.60 -11.67
C TRP A 173 -0.46 -6.79 -12.20
N LEU A 174 -1.50 -6.60 -11.39
CA LEU A 174 -2.66 -5.77 -11.75
C LEU A 174 -2.26 -4.33 -12.03
N SER A 175 -1.35 -3.77 -11.22
CA SER A 175 -0.87 -2.40 -11.37
C SER A 175 -0.06 -2.23 -12.66
N LEU A 176 0.87 -3.14 -12.94
CA LEU A 176 1.64 -3.14 -14.19
C LEU A 176 0.74 -3.27 -15.43
N ASN A 177 -0.28 -4.12 -15.38
CA ASN A 177 -1.25 -4.22 -16.47
C ASN A 177 -2.07 -2.94 -16.64
N LEU A 178 -2.52 -2.33 -15.54
CA LEU A 178 -3.28 -1.08 -15.56
C LEU A 178 -2.45 0.07 -16.14
N ILE A 179 -1.18 0.21 -15.73
CA ILE A 179 -0.26 1.25 -16.22
C ILE A 179 0.03 1.08 -17.71
N ASN A 180 0.15 -0.16 -18.19
CA ASN A 180 0.40 -0.46 -19.61
C ASN A 180 -0.87 -0.40 -20.49
N SER A 181 -2.05 -0.31 -19.87
CA SER A 181 -3.34 -0.27 -20.58
C SER A 181 -3.64 1.13 -21.17
N ARG A 182 -4.82 1.25 -21.81
CA ARG A 182 -5.35 2.55 -22.28
C ARG A 182 -5.60 3.51 -21.10
N ALA A 183 -6.11 2.99 -19.99
CA ALA A 183 -6.34 3.76 -18.77
C ALA A 183 -5.02 4.35 -18.24
N GLY A 184 -3.93 3.58 -18.26
CA GLY A 184 -2.62 4.08 -17.83
C GLY A 184 -1.97 5.12 -18.72
N ARG A 185 -2.38 5.23 -19.99
CA ARG A 185 -2.01 6.38 -20.82
C ARG A 185 -2.79 7.63 -20.43
N ALA A 186 -4.09 7.48 -20.14
CA ALA A 186 -4.91 8.58 -19.61
C ALA A 186 -4.38 9.07 -18.26
N MET A 187 -4.02 8.17 -17.33
CA MET A 187 -3.41 8.54 -16.04
C MET A 187 -2.17 9.42 -16.23
N ARG A 188 -1.23 8.98 -17.08
CA ARG A 188 0.00 9.73 -17.36
C ARG A 188 -0.25 11.08 -18.03
N ALA A 189 -1.25 11.16 -18.91
CA ALA A 189 -1.64 12.44 -19.52
C ALA A 189 -2.16 13.42 -18.45
N VAL A 190 -3.03 12.94 -17.55
CA VAL A 190 -3.56 13.73 -16.43
C VAL A 190 -2.45 14.19 -15.48
N ALA A 191 -1.49 13.31 -15.17
CA ALA A 191 -0.37 13.63 -14.30
C ALA A 191 0.57 14.70 -14.88
N GLY A 192 0.75 14.74 -16.20
CA GLY A 192 1.56 15.77 -16.86
C GLY A 192 0.89 17.13 -16.87
N SER A 193 -0.33 17.22 -17.39
CA SER A 193 -1.14 18.44 -17.32
C SER A 193 -2.62 18.09 -17.47
N GLU A 194 -3.38 18.37 -16.42
CA GLU A 194 -4.83 18.16 -16.39
C GLU A 194 -5.52 18.94 -17.52
N TYR A 195 -5.15 20.21 -17.72
CA TYR A 195 -5.72 21.05 -18.77
C TYR A 195 -5.40 20.52 -20.17
N ALA A 196 -4.17 20.06 -20.40
CA ALA A 196 -3.81 19.50 -21.70
C ALA A 196 -4.52 18.17 -21.99
N ALA A 197 -4.66 17.31 -20.97
CA ALA A 197 -5.39 16.06 -21.09
C ALA A 197 -6.87 16.27 -21.45
N GLU A 198 -7.51 17.26 -20.82
CA GLU A 198 -8.91 17.62 -21.09
C GLU A 198 -9.11 18.14 -22.51
N MET A 199 -8.19 18.98 -23.02
CA MET A 199 -8.20 19.43 -24.42
C MET A 199 -8.04 18.30 -25.43
N MET A 200 -7.38 17.21 -25.04
CA MET A 200 -7.24 16.00 -25.85
C MET A 200 -8.42 15.01 -25.69
N GLY A 201 -9.51 15.43 -25.02
CA GLY A 201 -10.73 14.64 -24.85
C GLY A 201 -10.67 13.58 -23.74
N VAL A 202 -9.69 13.65 -22.84
CA VAL A 202 -9.60 12.75 -21.68
C VAL A 202 -10.47 13.29 -20.55
N ASP A 203 -11.41 12.49 -20.06
CA ASP A 203 -12.15 12.81 -18.83
C ASP A 203 -11.23 12.68 -17.62
N THR A 204 -10.66 13.80 -17.19
CA THR A 204 -9.71 13.91 -16.08
C THR A 204 -10.37 13.52 -14.75
N SER A 205 -11.63 13.91 -14.54
CA SER A 205 -12.38 13.66 -13.31
C SER A 205 -12.66 12.16 -13.11
N GLN A 206 -13.18 11.49 -14.14
CA GLN A 206 -13.41 10.05 -14.10
C GLN A 206 -12.09 9.27 -13.98
N THR A 207 -11.04 9.69 -14.69
CA THR A 207 -9.74 9.03 -14.61
C THR A 207 -9.19 9.11 -13.19
N LYS A 208 -9.20 10.30 -12.58
CA LYS A 208 -8.73 10.50 -11.20
C LYS A 208 -9.54 9.68 -10.19
N THR A 209 -10.87 9.69 -10.33
CA THR A 209 -11.80 8.94 -9.48
C THR A 209 -11.55 7.44 -9.54
N LYS A 210 -11.42 6.87 -10.75
CA LYS A 210 -11.18 5.43 -10.93
C LYS A 210 -9.88 4.98 -10.26
N VAL A 211 -8.80 5.75 -10.41
CA VAL A 211 -7.50 5.44 -9.81
C VAL A 211 -7.55 5.54 -8.29
N PHE A 212 -8.24 6.56 -7.77
CA PHE A 212 -8.45 6.72 -6.33
C PHE A 212 -9.18 5.52 -5.72
N VAL A 213 -10.26 5.07 -6.36
CA VAL A 213 -11.02 3.89 -5.91
C VAL A 213 -10.17 2.62 -5.99
N ILE A 214 -9.45 2.39 -7.10
CA ILE A 214 -8.60 1.21 -7.25
C ILE A 214 -7.51 1.17 -6.17
N SER A 215 -6.88 2.32 -5.88
CA SER A 215 -5.87 2.40 -4.81
C SER A 215 -6.49 2.06 -3.44
N ALA A 216 -7.63 2.67 -3.12
CA ALA A 216 -8.34 2.42 -1.86
C ALA A 216 -8.76 0.95 -1.70
N VAL A 217 -9.17 0.29 -2.78
CA VAL A 217 -9.54 -1.14 -2.79
C VAL A 217 -8.31 -2.02 -2.52
N PHE A 218 -7.15 -1.72 -3.10
CA PHE A 218 -5.92 -2.44 -2.80
C PHE A 218 -5.49 -2.25 -1.34
N CYS A 219 -5.59 -1.03 -0.81
CA CYS A 219 -5.34 -0.78 0.62
C CYS A 219 -6.32 -1.53 1.52
N ALA A 220 -7.62 -1.54 1.18
CA ALA A 220 -8.63 -2.23 1.97
C ALA A 220 -8.39 -3.76 2.01
N GLY A 221 -8.03 -4.35 0.86
CA GLY A 221 -7.67 -5.76 0.78
C GLY A 221 -6.43 -6.11 1.63
N ALA A 222 -5.39 -5.27 1.57
CA ALA A 222 -4.21 -5.41 2.43
C ALA A 222 -4.58 -5.29 3.91
N GLY A 223 -5.44 -4.33 4.26
CA GLY A 223 -5.92 -4.11 5.63
C GLY A 223 -6.65 -5.32 6.16
N GLY A 224 -7.50 -5.93 5.32
CA GLY A 224 -8.22 -7.12 5.73
C GLY A 224 -7.32 -8.31 5.97
N LEU A 225 -6.32 -8.54 5.10
CA LEU A 225 -5.31 -9.57 5.34
C LEU A 225 -4.49 -9.29 6.60
N PHE A 226 -4.13 -8.03 6.86
CA PHE A 226 -3.39 -7.61 8.04
C PHE A 226 -4.15 -7.89 9.34
N ALA A 227 -5.47 -7.64 9.37
CA ALA A 227 -6.31 -7.94 10.53
C ALA A 227 -6.24 -9.42 10.95
N PHE A 228 -6.35 -10.33 9.99
CA PHE A 228 -6.29 -11.77 10.25
C PHE A 228 -4.87 -12.28 10.55
N GLN A 229 -3.84 -11.61 10.03
CA GLN A 229 -2.45 -11.96 10.31
C GLN A 229 -2.00 -11.52 11.70
N GLN A 230 -2.38 -10.32 12.13
CA GLN A 230 -2.01 -9.82 13.45
C GLN A 230 -2.88 -10.40 14.58
N GLY A 231 -4.13 -10.77 14.30
CA GLY A 231 -5.07 -11.28 15.31
C GLY A 231 -5.57 -10.23 16.31
N PHE A 232 -4.99 -9.03 16.29
CA PHE A 232 -5.32 -7.89 17.11
C PHE A 232 -5.17 -6.59 16.30
N LEU A 233 -6.14 -5.68 16.42
CA LEU A 233 -6.15 -4.40 15.74
C LEU A 233 -6.16 -3.26 16.76
N SER A 234 -5.17 -2.36 16.66
CA SER A 234 -5.18 -1.08 17.37
C SER A 234 -5.32 0.08 16.38
N PRO A 235 -6.13 1.13 16.67
CA PRO A 235 -6.22 2.31 15.82
C PRO A 235 -4.89 2.99 15.55
N ASP A 236 -3.92 2.91 16.48
CA ASP A 236 -2.59 3.54 16.33
C ASP A 236 -1.79 3.00 15.13
N SER A 237 -2.04 1.74 14.74
CA SER A 237 -1.45 1.13 13.54
C SER A 237 -1.89 1.83 12.24
N PHE A 238 -2.98 2.60 12.28
CA PHE A 238 -3.57 3.29 11.13
C PHE A 238 -3.44 4.82 11.23
N SER A 239 -2.39 5.28 11.92
CA SER A 239 -2.15 6.70 12.18
C SER A 239 -1.75 7.50 10.94
N PHE A 240 -1.78 8.82 11.08
CA PHE A 240 -1.26 9.74 10.06
C PHE A 240 0.24 9.53 9.79
N PHE A 241 1.03 9.19 10.81
CA PHE A 241 2.46 8.92 10.65
C PHE A 241 2.70 7.73 9.71
N PHE A 242 1.87 6.70 9.81
CA PHE A 242 1.92 5.57 8.88
C PHE A 242 1.66 6.00 7.43
N SER A 243 0.72 6.92 7.18
CA SER A 243 0.54 7.50 5.83
C SER A 243 1.78 8.25 5.33
N ILE A 244 2.49 8.99 6.20
CA ILE A 244 3.73 9.68 5.84
C ILE A 244 4.82 8.66 5.48
N GLU A 245 4.93 7.58 6.25
CA GLU A 245 5.85 6.49 5.99
C GLU A 245 5.62 5.90 4.59
N LEU A 246 4.37 5.59 4.23
CA LEU A 246 4.01 5.10 2.90
C LEU A 246 4.37 6.10 1.78
N VAL A 247 4.12 7.39 1.99
CA VAL A 247 4.55 8.43 1.03
C VAL A 247 6.06 8.43 0.88
N THR A 248 6.79 8.30 1.99
CA THR A 248 8.25 8.29 2.01
C THR A 248 8.79 7.07 1.26
N MET A 249 8.17 5.89 1.41
CA MET A 249 8.50 4.69 0.62
C MET A 249 8.37 4.95 -0.89
N VAL A 250 7.29 5.58 -1.33
CA VAL A 250 7.05 5.84 -2.76
C VAL A 250 7.97 6.94 -3.30
N VAL A 251 8.17 8.02 -2.56
CA VAL A 251 9.02 9.15 -2.98
C VAL A 251 10.49 8.71 -3.04
N LEU A 252 11.00 8.05 -2.00
CA LEU A 252 12.38 7.56 -1.97
C LEU A 252 12.61 6.39 -2.92
N GLY A 253 11.63 5.50 -3.09
CA GLY A 253 11.69 4.44 -4.09
C GLY A 253 11.77 4.98 -5.52
N GLY A 254 11.08 6.09 -5.79
CA GLY A 254 11.02 6.77 -7.08
C GLY A 254 9.58 6.85 -7.59
N MET A 255 9.05 8.07 -7.65
CA MET A 255 7.68 8.33 -8.11
C MET A 255 7.50 7.88 -9.57
N ALA A 256 6.29 7.38 -9.89
CA ALA A 256 5.92 6.89 -11.22
C ALA A 256 6.74 5.67 -11.71
N SER A 257 7.34 4.92 -10.79
CA SER A 257 7.97 3.62 -11.05
C SER A 257 7.42 2.56 -10.09
N THR A 258 6.69 1.55 -10.61
CA THR A 258 6.17 0.46 -9.77
C THR A 258 7.29 -0.29 -9.05
N TYR A 259 8.38 -0.61 -9.76
CA TYR A 259 9.54 -1.28 -9.17
C TYR A 259 10.29 -0.37 -8.18
N GLY A 260 10.30 0.94 -8.43
CA GLY A 260 10.82 1.92 -7.46
C GLY A 260 10.05 1.89 -6.15
N ALA A 261 8.72 1.92 -6.20
CA ALA A 261 7.88 1.81 -5.00
C ALA A 261 8.10 0.50 -4.23
N ILE A 262 8.27 -0.63 -4.92
CA ILE A 262 8.61 -1.92 -4.31
C ILE A 262 9.96 -1.84 -3.58
N PHE A 263 10.97 -1.26 -4.23
CA PHE A 263 12.30 -1.12 -3.65
C PHE A 263 12.30 -0.18 -2.44
N GLY A 264 11.56 0.93 -2.52
CA GLY A 264 11.38 1.86 -1.41
C GLY A 264 10.69 1.21 -0.20
N ALA A 265 9.66 0.39 -0.45
CA ALA A 265 9.01 -0.41 0.61
C ALA A 265 9.99 -1.39 1.26
N ILE A 266 10.72 -2.18 0.47
CA ILE A 266 11.72 -3.13 0.99
C ILE A 266 12.76 -2.42 1.86
N ILE A 267 13.32 -1.32 1.38
CA ILE A 267 14.40 -0.62 2.10
C ILE A 267 13.88 0.05 3.36
N LEU A 268 12.76 0.78 3.29
CA LEU A 268 12.27 1.49 4.48
C LEU A 268 11.66 0.57 5.52
N THR A 269 11.23 -0.64 5.15
CA THR A 269 10.86 -1.66 6.13
C THR A 269 12.08 -2.33 6.75
N LEU A 270 13.13 -2.64 5.97
CA LEU A 270 14.32 -3.32 6.49
C LEU A 270 15.26 -2.39 7.26
N LEU A 271 15.31 -1.11 6.89
CA LEU A 271 16.29 -0.18 7.43
C LEU A 271 16.11 0.05 8.95
N PRO A 272 14.90 0.33 9.48
CA PRO A 272 14.67 0.38 10.92
C PRO A 272 15.07 -0.91 11.62
N GLU A 273 14.70 -2.08 11.07
CA GLU A 273 15.03 -3.40 11.66
C GLU A 273 16.54 -3.59 11.87
N PHE A 274 17.38 -3.11 10.94
CA PHE A 274 18.84 -3.15 11.10
C PHE A 274 19.37 -2.05 12.03
N LEU A 275 18.63 -0.95 12.20
CA LEU A 275 19.00 0.17 13.06
C LEU A 275 18.57 -0.01 14.52
N VAL A 276 17.68 -0.96 14.83
CA VAL A 276 17.26 -1.30 16.20
C VAL A 276 18.47 -1.58 17.12
N VAL A 277 19.59 -2.07 16.56
CA VAL A 277 20.85 -2.30 17.30
C VAL A 277 21.42 -1.03 17.95
N PHE A 278 21.03 0.15 17.47
CA PHE A 278 21.47 1.45 17.99
C PHE A 278 20.52 2.04 19.05
N GLU A 279 19.47 1.31 19.44
CA GLU A 279 18.50 1.68 20.48
C GLU A 279 18.00 3.13 20.33
N ASP A 280 18.36 4.04 21.25
CA ASP A 280 17.89 5.44 21.29
C ASP A 280 18.28 6.26 20.04
N TYR A 281 19.32 5.85 19.31
CA TYR A 281 19.79 6.58 18.13
C TYR A 281 19.10 6.15 16.83
N GLU A 282 18.23 5.13 16.87
CA GLU A 282 17.56 4.58 15.69
C GLU A 282 16.85 5.69 14.88
N MET A 283 15.97 6.47 15.52
CA MET A 283 15.21 7.53 14.85
C MET A 283 16.12 8.63 14.28
N LEU A 284 17.20 8.97 14.99
CA LEU A 284 18.13 10.01 14.56
C LEU A 284 18.93 9.55 13.32
N ILE A 285 19.43 8.31 13.34
CA ILE A 285 20.17 7.73 12.22
C ILE A 285 19.25 7.52 11.03
N PHE A 286 18.04 6.98 11.26
CA PHE A 286 17.03 6.80 10.23
C PHE A 286 16.68 8.13 9.55
N GLY A 287 16.32 9.16 10.32
CA GLY A 287 16.04 10.50 9.79
C GLY A 287 17.22 11.11 9.04
N GLY A 288 18.44 10.93 9.55
CA GLY A 288 19.67 11.37 8.87
C GLY A 288 19.88 10.69 7.51
N ILE A 289 19.67 9.38 7.42
CA ILE A 289 19.74 8.62 6.18
C ILE A 289 18.66 9.10 5.19
N LEU A 290 17.43 9.35 5.66
CA LEU A 290 16.35 9.89 4.81
C LEU A 290 16.72 11.27 4.24
N ILE A 291 17.23 12.18 5.06
CA ILE A 291 17.68 13.52 4.62
C ILE A 291 18.80 13.39 3.59
N PHE A 292 19.80 12.54 3.87
CA PHE A 292 20.90 12.29 2.94
C PHE A 292 20.38 11.77 1.59
N MET A 293 19.49 10.76 1.60
CA MET A 293 18.89 10.23 0.38
C MET A 293 18.10 11.30 -0.39
N MET A 294 17.34 12.15 0.30
CA MET A 294 16.58 13.23 -0.35
C MET A 294 17.47 14.29 -1.01
N ILE A 295 18.64 14.59 -0.42
CA ILE A 295 19.59 15.56 -0.97
C ILE A 295 20.32 14.99 -2.19
N PHE A 296 20.85 13.77 -2.09
CA PHE A 296 21.73 13.20 -3.11
C PHE A 296 20.99 12.43 -4.21
N MET A 297 19.76 11.98 -3.95
CA MET A 297 18.99 11.11 -4.87
C MET A 297 17.55 11.60 -5.06
N PRO A 298 17.34 12.84 -5.55
CA PRO A 298 16.03 13.50 -5.61
C PRO A 298 15.03 12.84 -6.58
N LYS A 299 15.48 11.99 -7.50
CA LYS A 299 14.62 11.21 -8.40
C LYS A 299 14.14 9.88 -7.79
N GLY A 300 14.59 9.56 -6.58
CA GLY A 300 14.42 8.27 -5.92
C GLY A 300 15.60 7.32 -6.18
N LEU A 301 15.81 6.40 -5.23
CA LEU A 301 16.94 5.51 -5.13
C LEU A 301 17.05 4.58 -6.35
N PHE A 302 15.95 3.92 -6.70
CA PHE A 302 15.91 2.95 -7.80
C PHE A 302 16.13 3.61 -9.16
N VAL A 303 15.50 4.76 -9.41
CA VAL A 303 15.61 5.48 -10.69
C VAL A 303 17.02 6.01 -10.88
N THR A 304 17.61 6.58 -9.83
CA THR A 304 18.98 7.10 -9.88
C THR A 304 20.01 5.99 -10.13
N LEU A 305 19.82 4.81 -9.52
CA LEU A 305 20.67 3.64 -9.76
C LEU A 305 20.52 3.11 -11.19
N ALA A 306 19.29 3.02 -11.70
CA ALA A 306 19.02 2.57 -13.06
C ALA A 306 19.60 3.52 -14.12
N ASP A 307 19.46 4.84 -13.94
CA ASP A 307 20.03 5.85 -14.84
C ASP A 307 21.56 5.75 -14.90
N LYS A 308 22.22 5.51 -13.76
CA LYS A 308 23.68 5.38 -13.69
C LYS A 308 24.20 4.12 -14.37
N ILE A 309 23.46 3.01 -14.28
CA ILE A 309 23.78 1.75 -14.97
C ILE A 309 23.63 1.90 -16.48
N ASN A 310 22.58 2.57 -16.95
CA ASN A 310 22.34 2.79 -18.38
C ASN A 310 23.25 3.86 -19.02
N SER A 311 23.91 4.70 -18.21
CA SER A 311 24.87 5.70 -18.69
C SER A 311 26.31 5.16 -18.91
N LYS A 312 26.55 3.89 -18.56
CA LYS A 312 27.79 3.15 -18.83
C LYS A 312 27.59 2.16 -19.97
#